data_AF-A0A3D1ULB4-F1
#
_entry.id   AF-A0A3D1ULB4-F1
#
_cell.length_a   1.000
_cell.length_b   1.000
_cell.length_c   1.000
_cell.angle_alpha   90.00
_cell.angle_beta   90.00
_cell.angle_gamma   90.00
#
_symmetry.space_group_name_H-M   'P 1'
#
loop_
_entity.id
_entity.type
_entity.pdbx_description
1 polymer ?
#
loop_
_entity_poly.entity_id
_entity_poly.type
_entity_poly.pdbx_seq_one_letter_code
_entity_poly.pdbx_strand_id
1 'polypeptide(L)'
;MMKVIKYIGVVCMLSVLAGCVDDKTIDEFKVLNQVTIEGLQERYSVLLYNRLQCTPVIRTSQNDESNLSYVWYAYTTTTRNEADTLGRERELDVLAEPSILTPGEAYTLALKVTDNTTGVFYREERELEVRTQFTKGTVLLCEENGLAEVNFIPDDESNTVLEDVYESANKQLLGRNPTRIFSVNPNAYATFLKQELIFCRDENGGVVASPLSFEKIKTMREACDHHFEASEMSPELYYKGGMIDYIIVNGMVCKRATNMQAINWEPGLVLMNEPREYQVAPHVLAVGSNPVFFDELYGRLIVHNPWNQGSLKTFSKADNDPGIFDGSNLGTGLELKCWGPLSEAKLGAWMLLLNKKDGKYWMYKFSLLNNSFRSISKTEVTAAVAPHLHEAIGFAANPEYEDVLMYATENAVYSFAVNQLNASTSSSLEVLQKDMQAIENMQVTGIQFVDITVPAPTESDPSATRISQQVRLAVRDLNRTERQGGVVFYEVNSTGGIHLDSVFKKTGFCDKVIDINEKYE
;
A
#
# COMPACT_ATOMS: atom_id res chain seq x y z
N MET A 1 79.60 -15.10 63.08
CA MET A 1 79.00 -16.11 62.18
C MET A 1 77.50 -15.79 62.06
N MET A 2 77.18 -14.74 61.29
CA MET A 2 75.88 -14.01 61.32
C MET A 2 75.32 -13.80 59.90
N LYS A 3 75.65 -14.68 58.95
CA LYS A 3 75.19 -14.57 57.56
C LYS A 3 74.45 -15.79 57.02
N VAL A 4 74.31 -16.87 57.79
CA VAL A 4 73.59 -18.09 57.36
C VAL A 4 72.15 -18.15 57.90
N ILE A 5 71.83 -17.39 58.96
CA ILE A 5 70.50 -17.41 59.60
C ILE A 5 69.46 -16.55 58.84
N LYS A 6 69.88 -15.61 57.98
CA LYS A 6 68.96 -14.77 57.20
C LYS A 6 68.38 -15.45 55.95
N TYR A 7 68.96 -16.55 55.48
CA TYR A 7 68.46 -17.25 54.28
C TYR A 7 67.50 -18.40 54.59
N ILE A 8 67.51 -18.94 55.82
CA ILE A 8 66.60 -20.02 56.23
C ILE A 8 65.18 -19.50 56.53
N GLY A 9 65.07 -18.27 57.05
CA GLY A 9 63.77 -17.63 57.30
C GLY A 9 63.01 -17.22 56.02
N VAL A 10 63.74 -16.95 54.93
CA VAL A 10 63.13 -16.58 53.63
C VAL A 10 62.70 -17.82 52.84
N VAL A 11 63.42 -18.94 52.95
CA VAL A 11 63.03 -20.21 52.30
C VAL A 11 61.84 -20.89 52.98
N CYS A 12 61.66 -20.73 54.30
CA CYS A 12 60.48 -21.22 55.02
C CYS A 12 59.22 -20.35 54.84
N MET A 13 59.37 -19.09 54.42
CA MET A 13 58.24 -18.19 54.13
C MET A 13 57.73 -18.32 52.69
N LEU A 14 58.51 -18.94 51.79
CA LEU A 14 58.11 -19.28 50.42
C LEU A 14 57.47 -20.66 50.27
N SER A 15 57.48 -21.49 51.30
CA SER A 15 56.90 -22.86 51.29
C SER A 15 55.46 -22.93 51.79
N VAL A 16 54.85 -21.80 52.20
CA VAL A 16 53.45 -21.71 52.65
C VAL A 16 52.51 -21.22 51.53
N LEU A 17 53.02 -21.01 50.31
CA LEU A 17 52.20 -20.77 49.11
C LEU A 17 51.78 -22.06 48.39
N ALA A 18 51.85 -23.21 49.06
CA ALA A 18 51.00 -24.36 48.71
C ALA A 18 49.57 -24.12 49.25
N GLY A 19 48.99 -22.97 48.89
CA GLY A 19 47.54 -22.86 48.85
C GLY A 19 47.11 -23.68 47.65
N CYS A 20 46.76 -24.94 47.86
CA CYS A 20 45.78 -25.58 46.98
C CYS A 20 44.55 -24.69 47.08
N VAL A 21 44.40 -23.77 46.14
CA VAL A 21 43.06 -23.35 45.74
C VAL A 21 42.43 -24.67 45.33
N ASP A 22 41.54 -25.18 46.18
CA ASP A 22 40.60 -26.22 45.77
C ASP A 22 39.92 -25.64 44.54
N ASP A 23 40.37 -26.06 43.37
CA ASP A 23 39.74 -25.69 42.13
C ASP A 23 38.38 -26.38 42.19
N LYS A 24 37.36 -25.60 42.56
CA LYS A 24 35.95 -26.03 42.50
C LYS A 24 35.42 -25.91 41.08
N THR A 25 36.27 -26.06 40.07
CA THR A 25 35.83 -26.41 38.73
C THR A 25 35.10 -27.74 38.85
N ILE A 26 33.80 -27.68 38.60
CA ILE A 26 32.98 -28.87 38.45
C ILE A 26 33.38 -29.48 37.11
N ASP A 27 34.25 -30.50 37.14
CA ASP A 27 34.61 -31.28 35.95
C ASP A 27 33.50 -32.27 35.53
N GLU A 28 32.44 -32.39 36.32
CA GLU A 28 31.22 -33.13 35.96
C GLU A 28 30.29 -32.24 35.12
N PHE A 29 30.49 -32.27 33.80
CA PHE A 29 29.50 -31.76 32.87
C PHE A 29 28.23 -32.63 32.95
N LYS A 30 27.21 -32.14 33.65
CA LYS A 30 25.88 -32.75 33.59
C LYS A 30 25.39 -32.68 32.15
N VAL A 31 25.15 -33.86 31.56
CA VAL A 31 24.53 -33.97 30.24
C VAL A 31 23.15 -33.33 30.34
N LEU A 32 22.93 -32.26 29.59
CA LEU A 32 21.65 -31.57 29.53
C LEU A 32 20.61 -32.46 28.85
N ASN A 33 19.38 -32.43 29.35
CA ASN A 33 18.25 -32.98 28.66
C ASN A 33 17.85 -32.01 27.53
N GLN A 34 18.51 -32.14 26.38
CA GLN A 34 18.34 -31.20 25.27
C GLN A 34 16.93 -31.31 24.71
N VAL A 35 16.23 -30.17 24.58
CA VAL A 35 14.88 -30.12 24.03
C VAL A 35 14.93 -29.68 22.57
N THR A 36 14.28 -30.46 21.70
CA THR A 36 13.97 -30.08 20.32
C THR A 36 12.49 -29.79 20.21
N ILE A 37 12.14 -28.64 19.61
CA ILE A 37 10.77 -28.20 19.37
C ILE A 37 10.48 -28.37 17.87
N GLU A 38 9.54 -29.23 17.53
CA GLU A 38 9.14 -29.56 16.16
C GLU A 38 7.63 -29.39 15.98
N GLY A 39 7.12 -29.61 14.76
CA GLY A 39 5.67 -29.65 14.49
C GLY A 39 4.95 -28.31 14.50
N LEU A 40 5.67 -27.20 14.70
CA LEU A 40 5.13 -25.86 14.52
C LEU A 40 4.99 -25.54 13.03
N GLN A 41 3.86 -24.93 12.66
CA GLN A 41 3.70 -24.30 11.34
C GLN A 41 4.77 -23.22 11.15
N GLU A 42 5.17 -22.96 9.92
CA GLU A 42 6.09 -21.87 9.57
C GLU A 42 5.49 -20.49 9.92
N ARG A 43 4.18 -20.35 9.73
CA ARG A 43 3.39 -19.17 10.07
C ARG A 43 2.01 -19.58 10.56
N TYR A 44 1.49 -18.84 11.54
CA TYR A 44 0.12 -18.95 12.03
C TYR A 44 -0.71 -17.74 11.57
N SER A 45 -1.99 -17.97 11.30
CA SER A 45 -2.97 -16.91 11.03
C SER A 45 -4.23 -17.18 11.84
N VAL A 46 -4.77 -16.16 12.50
CA VAL A 46 -5.99 -16.28 13.31
C VAL A 46 -6.88 -15.06 13.09
N LEU A 47 -8.18 -15.30 12.89
CA LEU A 47 -9.19 -14.25 12.92
C LEU A 47 -9.44 -13.82 14.36
N LEU A 48 -9.62 -12.52 14.58
CA LEU A 48 -10.03 -11.98 15.86
C LEU A 48 -11.32 -12.68 16.35
N TYR A 49 -11.37 -12.98 17.64
CA TYR A 49 -12.40 -13.78 18.31
C TYR A 49 -12.46 -15.28 17.94
N ASN A 50 -11.49 -15.78 17.16
CA ASN A 50 -11.26 -17.22 17.01
C ASN A 50 -10.13 -17.70 17.94
N ARG A 51 -9.97 -19.02 18.04
CA ARG A 51 -8.94 -19.63 18.90
C ARG A 51 -7.64 -19.86 18.11
N LEU A 52 -6.53 -19.34 18.64
CA LEU A 52 -5.18 -19.66 18.16
C LEU A 52 -4.73 -20.95 18.84
N GLN A 53 -4.56 -22.00 18.03
CA GLN A 53 -4.18 -23.32 18.48
C GLN A 53 -2.80 -23.71 17.93
N CYS A 54 -1.89 -24.12 18.81
CA CYS A 54 -0.55 -24.58 18.43
C CYS A 54 -0.21 -25.88 19.17
N THR A 55 0.15 -26.91 18.40
CA THR A 55 0.42 -28.27 18.93
C THR A 55 1.86 -28.66 18.64
N PRO A 56 2.85 -28.22 19.44
CA PRO A 56 4.24 -28.56 19.23
C PRO A 56 4.52 -30.04 19.55
N VAL A 57 5.50 -30.59 18.84
CA VAL A 57 6.13 -31.87 19.17
C VAL A 57 7.40 -31.57 19.96
N ILE A 58 7.44 -32.01 21.21
CA ILE A 58 8.58 -31.84 22.10
C ILE A 58 9.34 -33.16 22.12
N ARG A 59 10.64 -33.11 21.84
CA ARG A 59 11.56 -34.25 21.97
C ARG A 59 12.66 -33.89 22.94
N THR A 60 13.06 -34.83 23.78
CA THR A 60 14.14 -34.61 24.73
C THR A 60 15.22 -35.68 24.58
N SER A 61 16.50 -35.32 24.74
CA SER A 61 17.60 -36.27 24.54
C SER A 61 17.59 -37.44 25.53
N GLN A 62 16.89 -37.29 26.67
CA GLN A 62 16.76 -38.30 27.71
C GLN A 62 15.37 -38.94 27.77
N ASN A 63 14.45 -38.60 26.84
CA ASN A 63 13.05 -39.02 26.84
C ASN A 63 12.30 -38.75 28.17
N ASP A 64 12.71 -37.69 28.88
CA ASP A 64 12.03 -37.18 30.07
C ASP A 64 11.51 -35.77 29.78
N GLU A 65 10.21 -35.55 29.95
CA GLU A 65 9.54 -34.25 29.81
C GLU A 65 8.94 -33.76 31.15
N SER A 66 9.07 -34.55 32.23
CA SER A 66 8.31 -34.38 33.47
C SER A 66 8.58 -33.05 34.21
N ASN A 67 9.75 -32.45 33.98
CA ASN A 67 10.19 -31.20 34.59
C ASN A 67 10.31 -30.03 33.59
N LEU A 68 9.59 -30.08 32.47
CA LEU A 68 9.52 -28.97 31.55
C LEU A 68 8.41 -27.98 31.93
N SER A 69 8.67 -26.69 31.74
CA SER A 69 7.64 -25.64 31.77
C SER A 69 7.57 -24.92 30.43
N TYR A 70 6.37 -24.50 30.06
CA TYR A 70 6.08 -23.88 28.77
C TYR A 70 5.61 -22.45 28.98
N VAL A 71 6.03 -21.55 28.10
CA VAL A 71 5.51 -20.18 28.03
C VAL A 71 5.34 -19.81 26.58
N TRP A 72 4.10 -19.50 26.22
CA TRP A 72 3.73 -18.89 24.96
C TRP A 72 3.56 -17.39 25.14
N TYR A 73 4.10 -16.60 24.22
CA TYR A 73 3.94 -15.15 24.17
C TYR A 73 4.06 -14.67 22.74
N ALA A 74 3.44 -13.53 22.44
CA ALA A 74 3.56 -12.88 21.15
C ALA A 74 4.03 -11.44 21.33
N TYR A 75 4.78 -10.94 20.35
CA TYR A 75 5.30 -9.58 20.38
C TYR A 75 5.49 -9.01 18.98
N THR A 76 5.45 -7.70 18.85
CA THR A 76 5.84 -6.98 17.63
C THR A 76 7.25 -6.43 17.80
N THR A 77 7.81 -5.83 16.75
CA THR A 77 9.12 -5.17 16.83
C THR A 77 9.18 -4.09 17.93
N THR A 78 8.05 -3.45 18.25
CA THR A 78 7.95 -2.38 19.26
C THR A 78 7.55 -2.89 20.63
N THR A 79 6.79 -3.99 20.73
CA THR A 79 6.31 -4.52 22.02
C THR A 79 7.16 -5.66 22.60
N ARG A 80 8.30 -5.99 21.97
CA ARG A 80 9.20 -7.09 22.37
C ARG A 80 9.56 -7.13 23.86
N ASN A 81 9.78 -5.97 24.47
CA ASN A 81 10.20 -5.86 25.88
C ASN A 81 9.02 -5.85 26.86
N GLU A 82 7.79 -5.77 26.35
CA GLU A 82 6.54 -5.66 27.12
C GLU A 82 5.60 -6.86 26.82
N ALA A 83 6.12 -7.87 26.12
CA ALA A 83 5.35 -9.02 25.66
C ALA A 83 4.72 -9.78 26.83
N ASP A 84 3.40 -9.98 26.76
CA ASP A 84 2.65 -10.71 27.79
C ASP A 84 2.49 -12.19 27.43
N THR A 85 2.18 -13.01 28.44
CA THR A 85 2.01 -14.45 28.32
C THR A 85 0.65 -14.78 27.71
N LEU A 86 0.65 -15.52 26.59
CA LEU A 86 -0.55 -16.09 25.97
C LEU A 86 -1.01 -17.39 26.63
N GLY A 87 -0.07 -18.18 27.15
CA GLY A 87 -0.36 -19.49 27.74
C GLY A 87 0.85 -20.12 28.41
N ARG A 88 0.61 -21.08 29.31
CA ARG A 88 1.66 -21.82 30.04
C ARG A 88 1.62 -23.35 29.83
N GLU A 89 0.70 -23.80 29.00
CA GLU A 89 0.55 -25.21 28.64
C GLU A 89 1.47 -25.56 27.46
N ARG A 90 1.75 -26.85 27.30
CA ARG A 90 2.51 -27.36 26.14
C ARG A 90 1.83 -26.96 24.83
N GLU A 91 0.54 -27.26 24.73
CA GLU A 91 -0.30 -26.88 23.61
C GLU A 91 -0.90 -25.50 23.90
N LEU A 92 -0.77 -24.58 22.94
CA LEU A 92 -1.44 -23.29 23.05
C LEU A 92 -2.88 -23.46 22.58
N ASP A 93 -3.82 -22.99 23.38
CA ASP A 93 -5.20 -22.78 22.95
C ASP A 93 -5.75 -21.51 23.62
N VAL A 94 -5.68 -20.39 22.91
CA VAL A 94 -6.08 -19.06 23.44
C VAL A 94 -7.06 -18.37 22.49
N LEU A 95 -8.03 -17.65 23.06
CA LEU A 95 -8.91 -16.79 22.28
C LEU A 95 -8.14 -15.55 21.82
N ALA A 96 -8.13 -15.27 20.52
CA ALA A 96 -7.51 -14.06 19.98
C ALA A 96 -8.42 -12.85 20.25
N GLU A 97 -8.15 -12.09 21.29
CA GLU A 97 -8.92 -10.90 21.67
C GLU A 97 -8.09 -9.62 21.52
N PRO A 98 -8.72 -8.45 21.22
CA PRO A 98 -8.00 -7.21 20.94
C PRO A 98 -7.09 -6.74 22.07
N SER A 99 -7.42 -7.09 23.32
CA SER A 99 -6.63 -6.76 24.50
C SER A 99 -5.28 -7.47 24.56
N ILE A 100 -5.10 -8.53 23.76
CA ILE A 100 -3.89 -9.37 23.75
C ILE A 100 -3.23 -9.32 22.37
N LEU A 101 -4.02 -9.42 21.32
CA LEU A 101 -3.60 -9.52 19.93
C LEU A 101 -4.35 -8.49 19.09
N THR A 102 -3.68 -7.40 18.72
CA THR A 102 -4.25 -6.34 17.88
C THR A 102 -4.16 -6.73 16.40
N PRO A 103 -5.26 -6.78 15.64
CA PRO A 103 -5.23 -7.13 14.22
C PRO A 103 -4.37 -6.17 13.37
N GLY A 104 -3.78 -6.69 12.30
CA GLY A 104 -3.00 -5.90 11.34
C GLY A 104 -1.59 -5.49 11.82
N GLU A 105 -1.13 -6.09 12.92
CA GLU A 105 0.23 -5.97 13.44
C GLU A 105 1.07 -7.20 13.04
N ALA A 106 2.37 -6.99 12.84
CA ALA A 106 3.31 -8.07 12.53
C ALA A 106 3.83 -8.71 13.83
N TYR A 107 3.21 -9.81 14.25
CA TYR A 107 3.61 -10.52 15.47
C TYR A 107 4.62 -11.64 15.19
N THR A 108 5.54 -11.79 16.13
CA THR A 108 6.31 -13.01 16.36
C THR A 108 5.68 -13.78 17.51
N LEU A 109 5.22 -15.00 17.26
CA LEU A 109 4.78 -15.95 18.28
C LEU A 109 5.98 -16.79 18.73
N ALA A 110 6.21 -16.85 20.03
CA ALA A 110 7.33 -17.59 20.61
C ALA A 110 6.83 -18.67 21.58
N LEU A 111 7.37 -19.87 21.44
CA LEU A 111 7.31 -20.92 22.45
C LEU A 111 8.65 -20.99 23.15
N LYS A 112 8.66 -20.76 24.47
CA LYS A 112 9.80 -21.03 25.34
C LYS A 112 9.53 -22.28 26.17
N VAL A 113 10.42 -23.26 26.08
CA VAL A 113 10.42 -24.47 26.90
C VAL A 113 11.60 -24.41 27.86
N THR A 114 11.36 -24.53 29.16
CA THR A 114 12.41 -24.45 30.19
C THR A 114 12.50 -25.77 30.94
N ASP A 115 13.70 -26.35 31.02
CA ASP A 115 13.97 -27.44 31.94
C ASP A 115 14.17 -26.87 33.35
N ASN A 116 13.20 -27.11 34.23
CA ASN A 116 13.22 -26.56 35.58
C ASN A 116 14.34 -27.17 36.45
N THR A 117 14.93 -28.28 36.04
CA THR A 117 16.06 -28.93 36.73
C THR A 117 17.36 -28.15 36.55
N THR A 118 17.57 -27.58 35.36
CA THR A 118 18.82 -26.93 34.97
C THR A 118 18.68 -25.41 34.79
N GLY A 119 17.45 -24.92 34.58
CA GLY A 119 17.16 -23.53 34.23
C GLY A 119 17.43 -23.19 32.76
N VAL A 120 17.91 -24.15 31.95
CA VAL A 120 18.16 -23.96 30.53
C VAL A 120 16.83 -23.89 29.79
N PHE A 121 16.72 -22.97 28.82
CA PHE A 121 15.54 -22.85 27.98
C PHE A 121 15.87 -22.96 26.49
N TYR A 122 14.87 -23.44 25.76
CA TYR A 122 14.86 -23.61 24.32
C TYR A 122 13.70 -22.78 23.77
N ARG A 123 13.90 -22.15 22.61
CA ARG A 123 12.92 -21.20 22.06
C ARG A 123 12.82 -21.38 20.56
N GLU A 124 11.59 -21.48 20.09
CA GLU A 124 11.24 -21.37 18.68
C GLU A 124 10.33 -20.17 18.46
N GLU A 125 10.48 -19.54 17.31
CA GLU A 125 9.72 -18.36 16.89
C GLU A 125 9.04 -18.61 15.56
N ARG A 126 7.79 -18.18 15.42
CA ARG A 126 7.02 -18.26 14.19
C ARG A 126 6.32 -16.94 13.93
N GLU A 127 6.04 -16.66 12.67
CA GLU A 127 5.19 -15.52 12.33
C GLU A 127 3.75 -15.78 12.78
N LEU A 128 3.11 -14.76 13.34
CA LEU A 128 1.69 -14.76 13.68
C LEU A 128 1.01 -13.57 13.02
N GLU A 129 0.00 -13.86 12.23
CA GLU A 129 -0.87 -12.85 11.65
C GLU A 129 -2.23 -12.86 12.34
N VAL A 130 -2.62 -11.69 12.84
CA VAL A 130 -3.92 -11.48 13.49
C VAL A 130 -4.77 -10.68 12.51
N ARG A 131 -5.87 -11.27 12.08
CA ARG A 131 -6.73 -10.73 11.01
C ARG A 131 -8.10 -10.32 11.55
N THR A 132 -8.74 -9.36 10.89
CA THR A 132 -10.20 -9.21 10.93
C THR A 132 -10.76 -9.64 9.58
N GLN A 133 -12.08 -9.71 9.44
CA GLN A 133 -12.71 -9.89 8.13
C GLN A 133 -12.42 -8.75 7.13
N PHE A 134 -11.78 -7.66 7.58
CA PHE A 134 -11.47 -6.46 6.80
C PHE A 134 -9.97 -6.19 6.64
N THR A 135 -9.08 -7.06 7.15
CA THR A 135 -7.63 -6.79 7.12
C THR A 135 -6.97 -7.01 5.77
N LYS A 136 -7.51 -7.91 4.92
CA LYS A 136 -6.96 -8.24 3.60
C LYS A 136 -8.07 -8.44 2.58
N GLY A 137 -7.92 -7.80 1.43
CA GLY A 137 -8.90 -7.83 0.36
C GLY A 137 -9.16 -6.47 -0.26
N THR A 138 -10.12 -6.44 -1.17
CA THR A 138 -10.46 -5.28 -1.97
C THR A 138 -11.59 -4.47 -1.32
N VAL A 139 -11.35 -3.18 -1.13
CA VAL A 139 -12.37 -2.20 -0.71
C VAL A 139 -13.00 -1.56 -1.93
N LEU A 140 -14.32 -1.46 -1.93
CA LEU A 140 -15.13 -0.88 -3.00
C LEU A 140 -15.90 0.31 -2.44
N LEU A 141 -15.68 1.49 -2.99
CA LEU A 141 -16.59 2.61 -2.79
C LEU A 141 -17.70 2.53 -3.82
N CYS A 142 -18.93 2.46 -3.35
CA CYS A 142 -20.13 2.32 -4.16
C CYS A 142 -21.06 3.50 -3.94
N GLU A 143 -21.98 3.68 -4.88
CA GLU A 143 -23.16 4.52 -4.73
C GLU A 143 -24.39 3.60 -4.79
N GLU A 144 -25.27 3.75 -3.81
CA GLU A 144 -26.56 3.05 -3.70
C GLU A 144 -27.61 4.10 -3.34
N ASN A 145 -28.66 4.25 -4.16
CA ASN A 145 -29.71 5.25 -3.96
C ASN A 145 -29.18 6.70 -3.78
N GLY A 146 -28.06 7.04 -4.42
CA GLY A 146 -27.40 8.35 -4.33
C GLY A 146 -26.61 8.60 -3.04
N LEU A 147 -26.42 7.58 -2.21
CA LEU A 147 -25.62 7.61 -0.98
C LEU A 147 -24.35 6.79 -1.17
N ALA A 148 -23.28 7.20 -0.50
CA ALA A 148 -22.04 6.46 -0.48
C ALA A 148 -22.17 5.19 0.39
N GLU A 149 -21.73 4.06 -0.15
CA GLU A 149 -21.70 2.75 0.50
C GLU A 149 -20.29 2.16 0.37
N VAL A 150 -19.81 1.45 1.40
CA VAL A 150 -18.52 0.77 1.34
C VAL A 150 -18.75 -0.72 1.38
N ASN A 151 -18.26 -1.39 0.35
CA ASN A 151 -18.32 -2.83 0.21
C ASN A 151 -16.92 -3.41 0.30
N PHE A 152 -16.81 -4.65 0.77
CA PHE A 152 -15.53 -5.30 0.97
C PHE A 152 -15.54 -6.71 0.38
N ILE A 153 -14.52 -7.06 -0.39
CA ILE A 153 -14.28 -8.42 -0.87
C ILE A 153 -13.10 -8.96 -0.05
N PRO A 154 -13.32 -9.87 0.90
CA PRO A 154 -12.22 -10.53 1.60
C PRO A 154 -11.31 -11.30 0.65
N ASP A 155 -10.01 -11.27 0.93
CA ASP A 155 -9.04 -12.15 0.28
C ASP A 155 -9.13 -13.57 0.89
N ASP A 156 -10.23 -14.25 0.57
CA ASP A 156 -10.49 -15.63 0.94
C ASP A 156 -11.16 -16.40 -0.20
N GLU A 157 -11.27 -17.72 -0.05
CA GLU A 157 -11.84 -18.59 -1.09
C GLU A 157 -13.35 -18.35 -1.32
N SER A 158 -14.03 -17.61 -0.44
CA SER A 158 -15.48 -17.44 -0.48
C SER A 158 -15.94 -16.54 -1.63
N ASN A 159 -15.06 -15.65 -2.12
CA ASN A 159 -15.38 -14.66 -3.16
C ASN A 159 -16.67 -13.88 -2.84
N THR A 160 -16.94 -13.65 -1.55
CA THR A 160 -18.12 -12.95 -1.07
C THR A 160 -17.91 -11.44 -1.09
N VAL A 161 -19.01 -10.69 -1.20
CA VAL A 161 -19.02 -9.24 -1.00
C VAL A 161 -19.71 -9.01 0.33
N LEU A 162 -18.99 -8.41 1.28
CA LEU A 162 -19.55 -7.86 2.49
C LEU A 162 -20.08 -6.47 2.14
N GLU A 163 -21.41 -6.36 2.05
CA GLU A 163 -22.08 -5.11 1.67
C GLU A 163 -22.25 -4.17 2.88
N ASP A 164 -22.15 -2.88 2.62
CA ASP A 164 -22.38 -1.77 3.54
C ASP A 164 -21.69 -1.91 4.91
N VAL A 165 -20.38 -2.12 4.87
CA VAL A 165 -19.56 -2.34 6.07
C VAL A 165 -19.50 -1.09 6.95
N TYR A 166 -19.64 0.09 6.36
CA TYR A 166 -19.61 1.35 7.09
C TYR A 166 -20.90 1.62 7.87
N GLU A 167 -22.08 1.58 7.24
CA GLU A 167 -23.32 1.79 7.98
C GLU A 167 -23.54 0.67 9.00
N SER A 168 -23.14 -0.56 8.66
CA SER A 168 -23.15 -1.69 9.58
C SER A 168 -22.36 -1.41 10.86
N ALA A 169 -21.17 -0.82 10.75
CA ALA A 169 -20.33 -0.47 11.89
C ALA A 169 -20.83 0.75 12.68
N ASN A 170 -21.36 1.77 11.98
CA ASN A 170 -21.59 3.08 12.59
C ASN A 170 -23.06 3.42 12.87
N LYS A 171 -24.00 2.67 12.29
CA LYS A 171 -25.45 2.94 12.32
C LYS A 171 -25.79 4.36 11.83
N GLN A 172 -24.98 4.89 10.92
CA GLN A 172 -25.19 6.16 10.24
C GLN A 172 -24.79 6.06 8.77
N LEU A 173 -25.41 6.92 7.95
CA LEU A 173 -25.06 7.09 6.55
C LEU A 173 -23.64 7.68 6.41
N LEU A 174 -22.94 7.28 5.35
CA LEU A 174 -21.55 7.69 5.10
C LEU A 174 -21.45 9.13 4.58
N GLY A 175 -22.20 9.44 3.52
CA GLY A 175 -22.10 10.71 2.81
C GLY A 175 -22.80 10.66 1.45
N ARG A 176 -22.61 11.72 0.67
CA ARG A 176 -23.20 11.88 -0.68
C ARG A 176 -22.12 12.18 -1.71
N ASN A 177 -22.40 11.90 -2.98
CA ASN A 177 -21.47 12.12 -4.08
C ASN A 177 -20.08 11.48 -3.80
N PRO A 178 -20.02 10.15 -3.57
CA PRO A 178 -18.75 9.45 -3.38
C PRO A 178 -17.76 9.73 -4.53
N THR A 179 -16.48 9.85 -4.20
CA THR A 179 -15.44 10.15 -5.21
C THR A 179 -14.29 9.15 -5.24
N ARG A 180 -13.69 8.82 -4.10
CA ARG A 180 -12.52 7.94 -4.01
C ARG A 180 -12.41 7.25 -2.65
N ILE A 181 -11.70 6.12 -2.61
CA ILE A 181 -11.35 5.45 -1.35
C ILE A 181 -9.87 5.04 -1.34
N PHE A 182 -9.23 5.21 -0.19
CA PHE A 182 -7.84 4.81 0.02
C PHE A 182 -7.65 4.10 1.36
N SER A 183 -7.15 2.87 1.30
CA SER A 183 -6.62 2.15 2.45
C SER A 183 -5.19 2.64 2.70
N VAL A 184 -4.99 3.52 3.68
CA VAL A 184 -3.69 4.18 3.88
C VAL A 184 -2.87 3.48 4.96
N ASN A 185 -1.62 3.15 4.64
CA ASN A 185 -0.60 2.70 5.59
C ASN A 185 0.71 3.44 5.30
N PRO A 186 0.83 4.69 5.76
CA PRO A 186 1.95 5.55 5.37
C PRO A 186 3.25 5.20 6.10
N ASN A 187 3.17 4.64 7.31
CA ASN A 187 4.33 4.35 8.14
C ASN A 187 4.08 3.06 8.94
N ALA A 188 4.84 2.01 8.63
CA ALA A 188 4.74 0.70 9.28
C ALA A 188 5.03 0.74 10.80
N TYR A 189 5.77 1.74 11.27
CA TYR A 189 6.10 1.92 12.70
C TYR A 189 5.11 2.81 13.45
N ALA A 190 4.12 3.39 12.76
CA ALA A 190 3.11 4.26 13.34
C ALA A 190 1.72 3.76 12.94
N THR A 191 1.29 2.64 13.52
CA THR A 191 0.08 1.93 13.11
C THR A 191 -1.21 2.72 13.33
N PHE A 192 -1.21 3.71 14.22
CA PHE A 192 -2.32 4.67 14.37
C PHE A 192 -2.52 5.61 13.16
N LEU A 193 -1.55 5.69 12.24
CA LEU A 193 -1.71 6.39 10.96
C LEU A 193 -2.39 5.52 9.89
N LYS A 194 -2.60 4.23 10.17
CA LYS A 194 -3.36 3.35 9.28
C LYS A 194 -4.85 3.73 9.34
N GLN A 195 -5.44 4.05 8.20
CA GLN A 195 -6.80 4.62 8.12
C GLN A 195 -7.46 4.25 6.79
N GLU A 196 -8.79 4.30 6.76
CA GLU A 196 -9.56 4.34 5.51
C GLU A 196 -9.95 5.78 5.25
N LEU A 197 -9.49 6.33 4.13
CA LEU A 197 -9.90 7.65 3.66
C LEU A 197 -11.02 7.46 2.64
N ILE A 198 -12.24 7.83 3.02
CA ILE A 198 -13.43 7.63 2.19
C ILE A 198 -13.95 9.00 1.77
N PHE A 199 -13.72 9.36 0.53
CA PHE A 199 -13.98 10.70 0.02
C PHE A 199 -15.39 10.82 -0.56
N CYS A 200 -16.05 11.90 -0.18
CA CYS A 200 -17.35 12.33 -0.67
C CYS A 200 -17.28 13.83 -0.99
N ARG A 201 -18.05 14.29 -1.97
CA ARG A 201 -18.26 15.72 -2.20
C ARG A 201 -19.52 16.15 -1.47
N ASP A 202 -19.34 16.57 -0.23
CA ASP A 202 -20.39 17.04 0.67
C ASP A 202 -19.82 18.02 1.70
N GLU A 203 -20.64 18.40 2.68
CA GLU A 203 -20.23 19.30 3.76
C GLU A 203 -19.06 18.78 4.60
N ASN A 204 -18.84 17.47 4.67
CA ASN A 204 -17.83 16.81 5.50
C ASN A 204 -16.58 16.40 4.72
N GLY A 205 -16.65 16.36 3.39
CA GLY A 205 -15.62 15.78 2.53
C GLY A 205 -15.57 14.25 2.62
N GLY A 206 -16.59 13.61 3.19
CA GLY A 206 -16.54 12.20 3.59
C GLY A 206 -15.89 11.98 4.96
N VAL A 207 -15.26 10.82 5.16
CA VAL A 207 -14.86 10.30 6.47
C VAL A 207 -13.46 9.68 6.50
N VAL A 208 -12.82 9.77 7.66
CA VAL A 208 -11.68 8.94 8.06
C VAL A 208 -12.23 7.83 8.95
N ALA A 209 -12.00 6.57 8.58
CA ALA A 209 -12.48 5.41 9.32
C ALA A 209 -11.35 4.46 9.77
N SER A 210 -11.66 3.62 10.74
CA SER A 210 -10.80 2.54 11.24
C SER A 210 -10.53 1.53 10.12
N PRO A 211 -9.28 1.15 9.86
CA PRO A 211 -8.97 0.14 8.85
C PRO A 211 -9.34 -1.28 9.29
N LEU A 212 -9.65 -1.48 10.58
CA LEU A 212 -9.97 -2.79 11.15
C LEU A 212 -11.47 -3.05 11.27
N SER A 213 -12.27 -1.99 11.44
CA SER A 213 -13.70 -2.06 11.76
C SER A 213 -14.59 -1.15 10.90
N PHE A 214 -14.01 -0.25 10.09
CA PHE A 214 -14.74 0.81 9.38
C PHE A 214 -15.53 1.78 10.28
N GLU A 215 -15.30 1.74 11.60
CA GLU A 215 -15.84 2.74 12.53
C GLU A 215 -15.27 4.13 12.22
N LYS A 216 -16.12 5.14 12.23
CA LYS A 216 -15.77 6.53 11.97
C LYS A 216 -14.82 7.02 13.06
N ILE A 217 -13.68 7.53 12.62
CA ILE A 217 -12.73 8.25 13.49
C ILE A 217 -13.10 9.72 13.52
N LYS A 218 -13.26 10.34 12.34
CA LYS A 218 -13.61 11.76 12.16
C LYS A 218 -14.10 12.01 10.74
N THR A 219 -14.63 13.20 10.47
CA THR A 219 -14.88 13.67 9.10
C THR A 219 -13.58 14.06 8.40
N MET A 220 -13.55 14.06 7.07
CA MET A 220 -12.39 14.55 6.33
C MET A 220 -12.12 16.03 6.60
N ARG A 221 -13.16 16.84 6.82
CA ARG A 221 -13.02 18.24 7.21
C ARG A 221 -12.30 18.41 8.56
N GLU A 222 -12.63 17.59 9.55
CA GLU A 222 -11.93 17.57 10.86
C GLU A 222 -10.50 17.01 10.76
N ALA A 223 -10.15 16.32 9.67
CA ALA A 223 -8.80 15.81 9.43
C ALA A 223 -7.83 16.89 8.91
N CYS A 224 -8.31 18.09 8.58
CA CYS A 224 -7.49 19.20 8.11
C CYS A 224 -7.33 20.27 9.19
N ASP A 225 -6.11 20.77 9.40
CA ASP A 225 -5.83 21.83 10.38
C ASP A 225 -6.31 23.21 9.92
N HIS A 226 -6.69 23.32 8.64
CA HIS A 226 -7.24 24.54 8.05
C HIS A 226 -8.74 24.41 7.80
N HIS A 227 -9.46 25.51 8.02
CA HIS A 227 -10.87 25.60 7.68
C HIS A 227 -11.07 26.03 6.24
N PHE A 228 -11.52 25.13 5.37
CA PHE A 228 -11.95 25.49 4.02
C PHE A 228 -13.20 26.35 4.08
N GLU A 229 -13.15 27.56 3.49
CA GLU A 229 -14.28 28.49 3.43
C GLU A 229 -15.48 27.94 2.65
N ALA A 230 -15.24 27.00 1.72
CA ALA A 230 -16.27 26.37 0.93
C ALA A 230 -17.24 25.53 1.79
N SER A 231 -18.54 25.70 1.53
CA SER A 231 -19.62 24.95 2.20
C SER A 231 -19.49 23.45 1.96
N GLU A 232 -19.08 23.05 0.76
CA GLU A 232 -18.74 21.67 0.42
C GLU A 232 -17.22 21.51 0.31
N MET A 233 -16.73 20.35 0.75
CA MET A 233 -15.34 19.93 0.62
C MET A 233 -15.26 18.81 -0.42
N SER A 234 -14.32 18.91 -1.36
CA SER A 234 -14.08 17.90 -2.39
C SER A 234 -12.64 17.38 -2.24
N PRO A 235 -12.39 16.37 -1.40
CA PRO A 235 -11.14 15.62 -1.44
C PRO A 235 -11.12 14.71 -2.67
N GLU A 236 -9.99 14.69 -3.37
CA GLU A 236 -9.91 14.16 -4.74
C GLU A 236 -8.82 13.10 -4.91
N LEU A 237 -7.74 13.16 -4.12
CA LEU A 237 -6.62 12.22 -4.21
C LEU A 237 -5.88 12.12 -2.89
N TYR A 238 -5.42 10.92 -2.53
CA TYR A 238 -4.35 10.69 -1.58
C TYR A 238 -3.11 10.13 -2.30
N TYR A 239 -1.92 10.57 -1.90
CA TYR A 239 -0.65 10.03 -2.39
C TYR A 239 0.34 9.83 -1.24
N LYS A 240 0.81 8.58 -1.08
CA LYS A 240 1.87 8.22 -0.13
C LYS A 240 3.22 8.61 -0.71
N GLY A 241 3.86 9.63 -0.14
CA GLY A 241 5.25 9.95 -0.43
C GLY A 241 6.23 9.26 0.52
N GLY A 242 7.51 9.65 0.47
CA GLY A 242 8.55 9.02 1.31
C GLY A 242 8.41 9.33 2.81
N MET A 243 8.57 10.60 3.20
CA MET A 243 8.44 11.06 4.60
C MET A 243 7.15 11.86 4.85
N ILE A 244 6.36 12.04 3.80
CA ILE A 244 5.23 12.95 3.73
C ILE A 244 4.15 12.29 2.88
N ASP A 245 2.91 12.36 3.34
CA ASP A 245 1.76 12.09 2.49
C ASP A 245 1.20 13.39 1.93
N TYR A 246 0.50 13.28 0.81
CA TYR A 246 -0.20 14.37 0.17
C TYR A 246 -1.68 14.03 0.04
N ILE A 247 -2.50 15.06 0.14
CA ILE A 247 -3.91 15.02 -0.22
C ILE A 247 -4.21 16.18 -1.16
N ILE A 248 -5.07 15.97 -2.15
CA ILE A 248 -5.60 17.03 -2.99
C ILE A 248 -7.03 17.29 -2.54
N VAL A 249 -7.31 18.54 -2.15
CA VAL A 249 -8.63 19.00 -1.74
C VAL A 249 -8.98 20.27 -2.50
N ASN A 250 -10.09 20.27 -3.22
CA ASN A 250 -10.53 21.38 -4.07
C ASN A 250 -9.43 21.86 -5.05
N GLY A 251 -8.66 20.92 -5.62
CA GLY A 251 -7.51 21.21 -6.48
C GLY A 251 -6.29 21.84 -5.78
N MET A 252 -6.29 21.94 -4.45
CA MET A 252 -5.14 22.38 -3.66
C MET A 252 -4.35 21.18 -3.11
N VAL A 253 -3.03 21.22 -3.27
CA VAL A 253 -2.13 20.24 -2.65
C VAL A 253 -1.92 20.57 -1.17
N CYS A 254 -2.33 19.67 -0.29
CA CYS A 254 -2.05 19.66 1.14
C CYS A 254 -1.09 18.50 1.48
N LYS A 255 -0.47 18.53 2.67
CA LYS A 255 0.47 17.50 3.09
C LYS A 255 0.38 17.19 4.58
N ARG A 256 1.02 16.09 5.02
CA ARG A 256 1.31 15.82 6.44
C ARG A 256 2.65 15.12 6.60
N ALA A 257 3.39 15.46 7.66
CA ALA A 257 4.70 14.85 7.94
C ALA A 257 4.56 13.51 8.69
N THR A 258 4.55 12.40 7.94
CA THR A 258 4.33 11.04 8.50
C THR A 258 5.52 10.54 9.31
N ASN A 259 6.73 11.00 9.00
CA ASN A 259 7.93 10.78 9.81
C ASN A 259 7.88 11.47 11.17
N MET A 260 7.09 12.55 11.29
CA MET A 260 6.80 13.26 12.52
C MET A 260 5.47 12.84 13.15
N GLN A 261 4.89 11.75 12.66
CA GLN A 261 3.66 11.18 13.22
C GLN A 261 2.46 12.15 13.17
N ALA A 262 2.46 13.10 12.23
CA ALA A 262 1.37 14.05 12.06
C ALA A 262 0.09 13.35 11.59
N ILE A 263 -1.00 13.54 12.34
CA ILE A 263 -2.29 12.89 12.08
C ILE A 263 -3.14 13.73 11.10
N ASN A 264 -3.10 15.05 11.25
CA ASN A 264 -3.91 15.97 10.45
C ASN A 264 -3.14 16.51 9.24
N TRP A 265 -3.90 16.98 8.25
CA TRP A 265 -3.40 17.60 7.03
C TRP A 265 -3.14 19.10 7.23
N GLU A 266 -1.94 19.53 6.85
CA GLU A 266 -1.53 20.93 6.83
C GLU A 266 -2.33 21.74 5.79
N PRO A 267 -2.35 23.09 5.91
CA PRO A 267 -2.92 23.97 4.89
C PRO A 267 -2.32 23.74 3.49
N GLY A 268 -3.03 24.22 2.47
CA GLY A 268 -2.58 24.16 1.08
C GLY A 268 -1.20 24.78 0.88
N LEU A 269 -0.35 24.10 0.11
CA LEU A 269 1.00 24.56 -0.20
C LEU A 269 0.97 25.81 -1.09
N VAL A 270 2.03 26.62 -1.04
CA VAL A 270 2.10 27.88 -1.78
C VAL A 270 3.04 27.73 -2.97
N LEU A 271 2.56 28.05 -4.17
CA LEU A 271 3.43 28.14 -5.34
C LEU A 271 4.26 29.42 -5.31
N MET A 272 5.57 29.28 -5.46
CA MET A 272 6.52 30.40 -5.39
C MET A 272 6.70 31.12 -6.73
N ASN A 273 6.28 30.51 -7.83
CA ASN A 273 6.36 31.05 -9.18
C ASN A 273 5.08 31.84 -9.50
N GLU A 274 5.20 32.97 -10.21
CA GLU A 274 4.04 33.72 -10.71
C GLU A 274 3.46 33.09 -12.00
N PRO A 275 2.13 33.07 -12.19
CA PRO A 275 1.09 33.41 -11.21
C PRO A 275 1.03 32.37 -10.08
N ARG A 276 0.76 32.79 -8.84
CA ARG A 276 0.81 31.89 -7.67
C ARG A 276 -0.40 30.99 -7.54
N GLU A 277 -1.54 31.38 -8.11
CA GLU A 277 -2.75 30.58 -8.11
C GLU A 277 -2.52 29.29 -8.89
N TYR A 278 -3.08 28.19 -8.42
CA TYR A 278 -3.00 26.90 -9.11
C TYR A 278 -4.24 26.06 -8.82
N GLN A 279 -4.53 25.14 -9.70
CA GLN A 279 -5.52 24.08 -9.47
C GLN A 279 -4.99 22.80 -10.10
N VAL A 280 -4.59 21.83 -9.27
CA VAL A 280 -3.99 20.59 -9.78
C VAL A 280 -5.06 19.59 -10.20
N ALA A 281 -4.76 18.83 -11.26
CA ALA A 281 -5.49 17.59 -11.56
C ALA A 281 -5.28 16.57 -10.41
N PRO A 282 -6.26 15.68 -10.15
CA PRO A 282 -6.20 14.71 -9.07
C PRO A 282 -5.34 13.48 -9.43
N HIS A 283 -4.10 13.75 -9.88
CA HIS A 283 -3.10 12.75 -10.22
C HIS A 283 -1.73 13.18 -9.68
N VAL A 284 -0.88 12.21 -9.38
CA VAL A 284 0.54 12.42 -9.05
C VAL A 284 1.40 11.59 -10.00
N LEU A 285 2.45 12.20 -10.55
CA LEU A 285 3.49 11.52 -11.31
C LEU A 285 4.69 11.28 -10.40
N ALA A 286 5.13 10.03 -10.33
CA ALA A 286 6.17 9.56 -9.44
C ALA A 286 7.33 8.89 -10.20
N VAL A 287 7.97 9.61 -11.12
CA VAL A 287 9.15 9.13 -11.89
C VAL A 287 10.49 9.43 -11.21
N GLY A 288 10.45 9.84 -9.94
CA GLY A 288 11.59 10.21 -9.12
C GLY A 288 11.15 10.39 -7.66
N SER A 289 12.03 10.95 -6.83
CA SER A 289 11.75 11.05 -5.38
C SER A 289 10.71 12.09 -4.99
N ASN A 290 10.43 13.06 -5.89
CA ASN A 290 9.54 14.19 -5.59
C ASN A 290 8.23 14.01 -6.38
N PRO A 291 7.07 14.20 -5.74
CA PRO A 291 5.79 14.14 -6.42
C PRO A 291 5.64 15.32 -7.37
N VAL A 292 5.09 15.03 -8.55
CA VAL A 292 4.80 16.03 -9.58
C VAL A 292 3.29 16.12 -9.78
N PHE A 293 2.82 17.35 -9.89
CA PHE A 293 1.42 17.72 -10.08
C PHE A 293 1.29 18.50 -11.39
N PHE A 294 0.15 18.36 -12.07
CA PHE A 294 -0.19 19.16 -13.24
C PHE A 294 -1.21 20.21 -12.85
N ASP A 295 -0.85 21.48 -12.96
CA ASP A 295 -1.75 22.60 -12.77
C ASP A 295 -2.55 22.85 -14.04
N GLU A 296 -3.85 22.53 -14.01
CA GLU A 296 -4.76 22.72 -15.14
C GLU A 296 -5.15 24.19 -15.36
N LEU A 297 -5.01 25.03 -14.33
CA LEU A 297 -5.38 26.44 -14.40
C LEU A 297 -4.50 27.19 -15.40
N TYR A 298 -3.18 26.96 -15.33
CA TYR A 298 -2.19 27.61 -16.20
C TYR A 298 -1.46 26.66 -17.15
N GLY A 299 -1.67 25.34 -17.03
CA GLY A 299 -1.01 24.33 -17.84
C GLY A 299 0.48 24.25 -17.54
N ARG A 300 0.86 23.76 -16.35
CA ARG A 300 2.27 23.67 -15.93
C ARG A 300 2.52 22.53 -14.96
N LEU A 301 3.75 22.02 -14.97
CA LEU A 301 4.23 21.02 -14.04
C LEU A 301 4.74 21.68 -12.77
N ILE A 302 4.23 21.21 -11.63
CA ILE A 302 4.55 21.70 -10.30
C ILE A 302 5.15 20.56 -9.47
N VAL A 303 6.13 20.86 -8.63
CA VAL A 303 6.80 19.90 -7.75
C VAL A 303 6.91 20.45 -6.33
N HIS A 304 6.83 19.55 -5.34
CA HIS A 304 7.11 19.88 -3.94
C HIS A 304 8.54 19.47 -3.55
N ASN A 305 9.41 20.45 -3.28
CA ASN A 305 10.80 20.25 -2.84
C ASN A 305 11.40 21.55 -2.24
N PRO A 306 12.03 21.54 -1.04
CA PRO A 306 12.28 20.39 -0.15
C PRO A 306 11.08 20.02 0.74
N TRP A 307 11.07 18.77 1.19
CA TRP A 307 9.99 18.13 1.93
C TRP A 307 9.52 18.95 3.15
N ASN A 308 10.44 19.62 3.84
CA ASN A 308 10.19 20.37 5.06
C ASN A 308 9.67 21.82 4.84
N GLN A 309 9.33 22.22 3.61
CA GLN A 309 8.82 23.56 3.30
C GLN A 309 7.38 23.54 2.83
N GLY A 310 6.62 24.61 3.04
CA GLY A 310 5.26 24.76 2.51
C GLY A 310 5.20 25.24 1.06
N SER A 311 6.25 25.00 0.26
CA SER A 311 6.45 25.66 -1.03
C SER A 311 6.43 24.69 -2.21
N LEU A 312 5.57 24.97 -3.18
CA LEU A 312 5.57 24.38 -4.51
C LEU A 312 6.44 25.23 -5.46
N LYS A 313 7.00 24.58 -6.49
CA LYS A 313 7.83 25.23 -7.52
C LYS A 313 7.56 24.63 -8.89
N THR A 314 7.86 25.38 -9.94
CA THR A 314 8.02 24.80 -11.28
C THR A 314 9.45 24.31 -11.51
N PHE A 315 9.66 23.53 -12.56
CA PHE A 315 10.98 23.01 -12.92
C PHE A 315 11.82 24.05 -13.66
N SER A 316 13.13 24.06 -13.41
CA SER A 316 14.09 24.78 -14.27
C SER A 316 14.29 24.04 -15.59
N LYS A 317 14.53 24.76 -16.68
CA LYS A 317 14.90 24.15 -17.96
C LYS A 317 16.28 23.50 -17.86
N ALA A 318 16.44 22.28 -18.36
CA ALA A 318 17.75 21.64 -18.47
C ALA A 318 18.63 22.30 -19.55
N ASP A 319 19.95 22.37 -19.33
CA ASP A 319 20.89 23.01 -20.26
C ASP A 319 20.88 22.38 -21.67
N ASN A 320 20.59 21.08 -21.74
CA ASN A 320 20.53 20.29 -22.98
C ASN A 320 19.09 20.04 -23.47
N ASP A 321 18.13 20.83 -23.03
CA ASP A 321 16.74 20.72 -23.45
C ASP A 321 16.55 21.23 -24.90
N PRO A 322 16.00 20.41 -25.82
CA PRO A 322 15.74 20.83 -27.20
C PRO A 322 14.68 21.94 -27.31
N GLY A 323 13.91 22.21 -26.26
CA GLY A 323 12.92 23.30 -26.25
C GLY A 323 11.69 23.03 -27.11
N ILE A 324 11.24 21.76 -27.20
CA ILE A 324 10.05 21.36 -27.96
C ILE A 324 8.78 21.92 -27.31
N PHE A 325 8.75 21.95 -25.98
CA PHE A 325 7.72 22.60 -25.17
C PHE A 325 8.29 22.97 -23.79
N ASP A 326 7.62 23.90 -23.11
CA ASP A 326 8.00 24.34 -21.76
C ASP A 326 7.10 23.67 -20.72
N GLY A 327 7.66 22.81 -19.87
CA GLY A 327 6.95 22.17 -18.77
C GLY A 327 6.40 23.14 -17.74
N SER A 328 6.94 24.37 -17.66
CA SER A 328 6.42 25.43 -16.77
C SER A 328 5.34 26.29 -17.41
N ASN A 329 5.06 26.11 -18.71
CA ASN A 329 4.08 26.90 -19.46
C ASN A 329 3.64 26.20 -20.75
N LEU A 330 2.77 25.20 -20.63
CA LEU A 330 2.11 24.53 -21.76
C LEU A 330 0.90 25.33 -22.28
N GLY A 331 0.39 26.27 -21.46
CA GLY A 331 -0.74 27.13 -21.76
C GLY A 331 -2.07 26.62 -21.20
N THR A 332 -3.04 27.53 -21.09
CA THR A 332 -4.37 27.28 -20.50
C THR A 332 -5.26 26.41 -21.38
N GLY A 333 -6.23 25.73 -20.76
CA GLY A 333 -7.26 24.95 -21.47
C GLY A 333 -6.83 23.51 -21.76
N LEU A 334 -5.88 22.99 -20.99
CA LEU A 334 -5.41 21.61 -21.05
C LEU A 334 -6.01 20.83 -19.88
N GLU A 335 -6.47 19.62 -20.14
CA GLU A 335 -6.91 18.66 -19.14
C GLU A 335 -5.92 17.49 -19.08
N LEU A 336 -5.46 17.12 -17.90
CA LEU A 336 -4.68 15.89 -17.73
C LEU A 336 -5.62 14.69 -17.75
N LYS A 337 -5.38 13.76 -18.67
CA LYS A 337 -6.16 12.52 -18.76
C LYS A 337 -5.45 11.34 -18.15
N CYS A 338 -4.13 11.24 -18.38
CA CYS A 338 -3.29 10.21 -17.79
C CYS A 338 -1.81 10.58 -17.98
N TRP A 339 -0.95 9.97 -17.18
CA TRP A 339 0.50 10.04 -17.34
C TRP A 339 1.16 8.81 -16.75
N GLY A 340 2.40 8.56 -17.12
CA GLY A 340 3.14 7.40 -16.64
C GLY A 340 4.63 7.49 -16.95
N PRO A 341 5.39 6.49 -16.46
CA PRO A 341 6.82 6.40 -16.73
C PRO A 341 7.11 6.06 -18.20
N LEU A 342 8.23 6.57 -18.69
CA LEU A 342 8.73 6.38 -20.05
C LEU A 342 10.14 5.76 -20.01
N SER A 343 10.30 4.59 -20.62
CA SER A 343 11.56 3.82 -20.57
C SER A 343 12.72 4.44 -21.35
N GLU A 344 12.39 5.22 -22.39
CA GLU A 344 13.36 5.79 -23.34
C GLU A 344 14.35 6.77 -22.68
N ALA A 345 13.99 7.34 -21.52
CA ALA A 345 14.80 8.33 -20.83
C ALA A 345 14.86 8.06 -19.33
N LYS A 346 16.02 8.32 -18.71
CA LYS A 346 16.17 8.29 -17.25
C LYS A 346 15.25 9.33 -16.59
N LEU A 347 14.45 8.88 -15.62
CA LEU A 347 13.35 9.68 -15.03
C LEU A 347 12.44 10.27 -16.12
N GLY A 348 12.20 9.48 -17.17
CA GLY A 348 11.34 9.79 -18.29
C GLY A 348 9.87 9.61 -17.91
N ALA A 349 9.03 10.46 -18.49
CA ALA A 349 7.60 10.41 -18.32
C ALA A 349 6.88 10.77 -19.62
N TRP A 350 5.64 10.35 -19.71
CA TRP A 350 4.69 10.78 -20.71
C TRP A 350 3.43 11.34 -20.05
N MET A 351 2.76 12.29 -20.69
CA MET A 351 1.43 12.77 -20.29
C MET A 351 0.51 12.91 -21.50
N LEU A 352 -0.71 12.41 -21.35
CA LEU A 352 -1.80 12.56 -22.28
C LEU A 352 -2.67 13.76 -21.84
N LEU A 353 -2.69 14.81 -22.65
CA LEU A 353 -3.50 15.99 -22.40
C LEU A 353 -4.61 16.13 -23.45
N LEU A 354 -5.81 16.45 -23.01
CA LEU A 354 -6.89 16.93 -23.87
C LEU A 354 -6.82 18.45 -23.96
N ASN A 355 -6.72 18.98 -25.18
CA ASN A 355 -6.88 20.41 -25.39
C ASN A 355 -8.37 20.74 -25.52
N LYS A 356 -8.94 21.40 -24.51
CA LYS A 356 -10.37 21.73 -24.41
C LYS A 356 -10.83 22.71 -25.52
N LYS A 357 -9.90 23.40 -26.19
CA LYS A 357 -10.22 24.39 -27.24
C LYS A 357 -10.53 23.75 -28.59
N ASP A 358 -9.83 22.66 -28.93
CA ASP A 358 -9.96 21.99 -30.23
C ASP A 358 -10.41 20.52 -30.10
N GLY A 359 -10.52 20.00 -28.88
CA GLY A 359 -10.92 18.62 -28.60
C GLY A 359 -9.83 17.59 -28.89
N LYS A 360 -8.59 18.01 -29.18
CA LYS A 360 -7.51 17.11 -29.58
C LYS A 360 -6.73 16.55 -28.40
N TYR A 361 -6.35 15.28 -28.53
CA TYR A 361 -5.44 14.61 -27.61
C TYR A 361 -3.98 14.79 -28.05
N TRP A 362 -3.13 15.15 -27.10
CA TRP A 362 -1.70 15.35 -27.30
C TRP A 362 -0.91 14.52 -26.30
N MET A 363 0.05 13.74 -26.81
CA MET A 363 1.03 13.03 -26.01
C MET A 363 2.30 13.87 -25.89
N TYR A 364 2.68 14.19 -24.67
CA TYR A 364 3.92 14.88 -24.34
C TYR A 364 4.88 13.90 -23.67
N LYS A 365 6.11 13.82 -24.14
CA LYS A 365 7.20 13.04 -23.53
C LYS A 365 8.26 13.99 -22.99
N PHE A 366 8.77 13.72 -21.78
CA PHE A 366 9.76 14.56 -21.11
C PHE A 366 10.59 13.76 -20.10
N SER A 367 11.63 14.36 -19.52
CA SER A 367 12.35 13.82 -18.37
C SER A 367 12.62 14.87 -17.30
N LEU A 368 12.75 14.42 -16.05
CA LEU A 368 12.87 15.25 -14.84
C LEU A 368 14.18 14.97 -14.07
N LEU A 369 15.32 15.10 -14.74
CA LEU A 369 16.62 14.81 -14.15
C LEU A 369 17.18 15.99 -13.35
N ASN A 370 17.69 15.75 -12.14
CA ASN A 370 18.33 16.77 -11.29
C ASN A 370 17.46 18.02 -11.05
N ASN A 371 16.15 17.82 -10.81
CA ASN A 371 15.15 18.90 -10.69
C ASN A 371 15.06 19.82 -11.92
N SER A 372 15.52 19.36 -13.08
CA SER A 372 15.43 20.09 -14.35
C SER A 372 14.54 19.36 -15.33
N PHE A 373 13.76 20.12 -16.07
CA PHE A 373 12.84 19.65 -17.09
C PHE A 373 13.54 19.60 -18.45
N ARG A 374 13.35 18.49 -19.17
CA ARG A 374 13.77 18.31 -20.56
C ARG A 374 12.62 17.75 -21.39
N SER A 375 12.22 18.48 -22.42
CA SER A 375 11.27 18.04 -23.43
C SER A 375 11.87 16.96 -24.34
N ILE A 376 11.06 15.97 -24.73
CA ILE A 376 11.46 14.88 -25.63
C ILE A 376 10.61 14.89 -26.91
N SER A 377 9.28 14.94 -26.79
CA SER A 377 8.39 15.05 -27.95
C SER A 377 7.00 15.56 -27.58
N LYS A 378 6.28 16.07 -28.59
CA LYS A 378 4.87 16.44 -28.53
C LYS A 378 4.21 15.94 -29.81
N THR A 379 3.26 15.03 -29.69
CA THR A 379 2.62 14.36 -30.84
C THR A 379 1.11 14.31 -30.64
N GLU A 380 0.33 14.66 -31.68
CA GLU A 380 -1.13 14.49 -31.66
C GLU A 380 -1.49 13.01 -31.71
N VAL A 381 -2.39 12.56 -30.84
CA VAL A 381 -2.93 11.19 -30.87
C VAL A 381 -4.17 11.19 -31.76
N THR A 382 -3.95 10.93 -33.05
CA THR A 382 -5.01 10.98 -34.07
C THR A 382 -5.87 9.70 -34.06
N ALA A 383 -7.04 9.77 -34.67
CA ALA A 383 -7.92 8.60 -34.88
C ALA A 383 -7.27 7.50 -35.75
N ALA A 384 -6.24 7.81 -36.54
CA ALA A 384 -5.50 6.78 -37.28
C ALA A 384 -4.62 5.91 -36.35
N VAL A 385 -4.21 6.48 -35.21
CA VAL A 385 -3.27 5.87 -34.25
C VAL A 385 -4.00 5.26 -33.06
N ALA A 386 -5.08 5.90 -32.59
CA ALA A 386 -5.97 5.36 -31.57
C ALA A 386 -7.43 5.70 -31.94
N PRO A 387 -8.08 4.87 -32.78
CA PRO A 387 -9.45 5.11 -33.26
C PRO A 387 -10.48 5.36 -32.15
N HIS A 388 -10.38 4.67 -31.01
CA HIS A 388 -11.41 4.70 -29.96
C HIS A 388 -11.06 5.63 -28.79
N LEU A 389 -9.93 6.34 -28.82
CA LEU A 389 -9.48 7.18 -27.70
C LEU A 389 -10.46 8.31 -27.37
N HIS A 390 -11.16 8.86 -28.38
CA HIS A 390 -12.13 9.94 -28.16
C HIS A 390 -13.42 9.45 -27.47
N GLU A 391 -13.66 8.14 -27.45
CA GLU A 391 -14.79 7.51 -26.76
C GLU A 391 -14.43 7.06 -25.34
N ALA A 392 -13.19 7.30 -24.90
CA ALA A 392 -12.70 6.82 -23.62
C ALA A 392 -13.42 7.49 -22.45
N ILE A 393 -13.89 6.67 -21.51
CA ILE A 393 -14.51 7.08 -20.24
C ILE A 393 -13.53 7.06 -19.07
N GLY A 394 -12.37 6.40 -19.25
CA GLY A 394 -11.32 6.36 -18.25
C GLY A 394 -9.98 5.92 -18.81
N PHE A 395 -8.92 6.32 -18.12
CA PHE A 395 -7.53 6.06 -18.49
C PHE A 395 -6.76 5.56 -17.27
N ALA A 396 -5.82 4.66 -17.49
CA ALA A 396 -5.00 4.09 -16.44
C ALA A 396 -3.57 3.82 -16.93
N ALA A 397 -2.61 4.08 -16.04
CA ALA A 397 -1.22 3.73 -16.21
C ALA A 397 -0.71 3.19 -14.87
N ASN A 398 0.30 2.33 -14.94
CA ASN A 398 0.91 1.75 -13.75
C ASN A 398 2.35 2.29 -13.61
N PRO A 399 2.74 2.85 -12.45
CA PRO A 399 4.09 3.35 -12.21
C PRO A 399 5.21 2.32 -12.38
N GLU A 400 4.91 1.04 -12.28
CA GLU A 400 5.87 -0.07 -12.47
C GLU A 400 5.74 -0.72 -13.86
N TYR A 401 4.85 -0.20 -14.72
CA TYR A 401 4.66 -0.68 -16.09
C TYR A 401 4.91 0.44 -17.10
N GLU A 402 6.16 0.55 -17.53
CA GLU A 402 6.60 1.60 -18.46
C GLU A 402 5.91 1.50 -19.83
N ASP A 403 5.78 2.66 -20.49
CA ASP A 403 5.38 2.82 -21.89
C ASP A 403 3.95 2.38 -22.27
N VAL A 404 3.11 1.97 -21.32
CA VAL A 404 1.74 1.52 -21.62
C VAL A 404 0.69 2.43 -21.02
N LEU A 405 -0.24 2.84 -21.87
CA LEU A 405 -1.50 3.45 -21.49
C LEU A 405 -2.61 2.40 -21.67
N MET A 406 -3.35 2.12 -20.61
CA MET A 406 -4.62 1.40 -20.68
C MET A 406 -5.76 2.43 -20.68
N TYR A 407 -6.80 2.19 -21.48
CA TYR A 407 -7.99 3.03 -21.42
C TYR A 407 -9.23 2.21 -21.76
N ALA A 408 -10.39 2.70 -21.32
CA ALA A 408 -11.67 2.04 -21.56
C ALA A 408 -12.64 3.01 -22.22
N THR A 409 -13.41 2.51 -23.18
CA THR A 409 -14.68 3.10 -23.61
C THR A 409 -15.81 2.48 -22.79
N GLU A 410 -17.06 2.89 -22.99
CA GLU A 410 -18.19 2.19 -22.36
C GLU A 410 -18.24 0.70 -22.71
N ASN A 411 -17.75 0.30 -23.89
CA ASN A 411 -17.95 -1.04 -24.42
C ASN A 411 -16.71 -1.93 -24.36
N ALA A 412 -15.52 -1.36 -24.23
CA ALA A 412 -14.28 -2.09 -24.43
C ALA A 412 -13.07 -1.51 -23.69
N VAL A 413 -12.06 -2.34 -23.50
CA VAL A 413 -10.76 -1.98 -22.91
C VAL A 413 -9.68 -2.12 -23.97
N TYR A 414 -8.78 -1.15 -24.02
CA TYR A 414 -7.71 -1.05 -24.99
C TYR A 414 -6.36 -0.78 -24.29
N SER A 415 -5.29 -1.28 -24.92
CA SER A 415 -3.92 -0.90 -24.57
C SER A 415 -3.32 -0.06 -25.69
N PHE A 416 -2.41 0.84 -25.33
CA PHE A 416 -1.75 1.76 -26.25
C PHE A 416 -0.25 1.85 -25.94
N ALA A 417 0.60 1.54 -26.93
CA ALA A 417 2.05 1.57 -26.80
C ALA A 417 2.60 2.99 -26.95
N VAL A 418 2.83 3.68 -25.83
CA VAL A 418 3.24 5.08 -25.79
C VAL A 418 4.64 5.29 -26.37
N ASN A 419 5.58 4.38 -26.12
CA ASN A 419 6.94 4.48 -26.64
C ASN A 419 6.99 4.47 -28.18
N GLN A 420 6.09 3.73 -28.85
CA GLN A 420 6.01 3.66 -30.30
C GLN A 420 5.45 4.93 -30.97
N LEU A 421 4.77 5.79 -30.22
CA LEU A 421 4.19 7.02 -30.77
C LEU A 421 5.27 8.07 -31.07
N ASN A 422 5.37 8.45 -32.34
CA ASN A 422 6.22 9.51 -32.85
C ASN A 422 5.54 10.27 -33.99
N ALA A 423 6.16 11.36 -34.47
CA ALA A 423 5.57 12.23 -35.50
C ALA A 423 5.31 11.55 -36.86
N SER A 424 5.94 10.39 -37.13
CA SER A 424 5.76 9.63 -38.36
C SER A 424 4.77 8.47 -38.23
N THR A 425 4.26 8.19 -37.04
CA THR A 425 3.31 7.10 -36.80
C THR A 425 2.01 7.36 -37.56
N SER A 426 1.67 6.46 -38.49
CA SER A 426 0.46 6.55 -39.32
C SER A 426 -0.42 5.29 -39.25
N SER A 427 -0.04 4.32 -38.41
CA SER A 427 -0.78 3.08 -38.15
C SER A 427 -1.29 3.04 -36.72
N SER A 428 -2.32 2.21 -36.48
CA SER A 428 -2.84 2.00 -35.12
C SER A 428 -1.74 1.50 -34.18
N LEU A 429 -1.64 2.13 -33.01
CA LEU A 429 -0.86 1.66 -31.86
C LEU A 429 -1.75 1.15 -30.72
N GLU A 430 -3.06 1.26 -30.92
CA GLU A 430 -4.09 0.74 -30.04
C GLU A 430 -4.36 -0.74 -30.33
N VAL A 431 -4.54 -1.52 -29.27
CA VAL A 431 -4.91 -2.94 -29.32
C VAL A 431 -6.12 -3.18 -28.43
N LEU A 432 -7.20 -3.73 -29.02
CA LEU A 432 -8.37 -4.19 -28.26
C LEU A 432 -7.96 -5.34 -27.32
N GLN A 433 -8.23 -5.15 -26.03
CA GLN A 433 -7.91 -6.12 -24.98
C GLN A 433 -9.13 -6.93 -24.59
N LYS A 434 -10.27 -6.25 -24.39
CA LYS A 434 -11.56 -6.88 -24.04
C LYS A 434 -12.73 -6.12 -24.65
N ASP A 435 -13.66 -6.87 -25.20
CA ASP A 435 -14.98 -6.37 -25.62
C ASP A 435 -15.99 -6.73 -24.54
N MET A 436 -16.32 -5.76 -23.68
CA MET A 436 -17.18 -5.95 -22.52
C MET A 436 -18.65 -6.01 -22.92
N GLN A 437 -19.04 -5.27 -23.96
CA GLN A 437 -20.42 -5.24 -24.41
C GLN A 437 -20.79 -6.51 -25.19
N ALA A 438 -19.97 -6.93 -26.15
CA ALA A 438 -20.31 -8.07 -27.01
C ALA A 438 -20.14 -9.42 -26.31
N ILE A 439 -19.18 -9.55 -25.39
CA ILE A 439 -18.87 -10.83 -24.73
C ILE A 439 -19.60 -10.96 -23.40
N GLU A 440 -19.64 -9.90 -22.60
CA GLU A 440 -20.14 -9.96 -21.21
C GLU A 440 -21.51 -9.29 -21.03
N ASN A 441 -22.01 -8.58 -22.05
CA ASN A 441 -23.18 -7.70 -21.97
C ASN A 441 -23.06 -6.69 -20.81
N MET A 442 -21.89 -6.06 -20.71
CA MET A 442 -21.55 -5.08 -19.68
C MET A 442 -21.04 -3.78 -20.27
N GLN A 443 -21.24 -2.70 -19.52
CA GLN A 443 -20.57 -1.43 -19.77
C GLN A 443 -19.50 -1.14 -18.73
N VAL A 444 -18.37 -0.60 -19.17
CA VAL A 444 -17.31 -0.10 -18.28
C VAL A 444 -17.71 1.29 -17.77
N THR A 445 -17.51 1.50 -16.47
CA THR A 445 -17.81 2.77 -15.78
C THR A 445 -16.60 3.34 -15.05
N GLY A 446 -15.52 2.57 -14.91
CA GLY A 446 -14.24 3.00 -14.36
C GLY A 446 -13.14 1.98 -14.65
N ILE A 447 -11.90 2.43 -14.67
CA ILE A 447 -10.71 1.62 -14.92
C ILE A 447 -9.56 2.05 -14.00
N GLN A 448 -8.81 1.08 -13.51
CA GLN A 448 -7.55 1.25 -12.81
C GLN A 448 -6.53 0.24 -13.33
N PHE A 449 -5.24 0.59 -13.25
CA PHE A 449 -4.14 -0.32 -13.57
C PHE A 449 -3.16 -0.29 -12.40
N VAL A 450 -3.12 -1.38 -11.63
CA VAL A 450 -2.49 -1.44 -10.31
C VAL A 450 -1.68 -2.71 -10.14
N ASP A 451 -0.70 -2.65 -9.24
CA ASP A 451 0.00 -3.82 -8.74
C ASP A 451 -0.70 -4.34 -7.49
N ILE A 452 -0.91 -5.66 -7.44
CA ILE A 452 -1.52 -6.37 -6.32
C ILE A 452 -0.61 -7.51 -5.94
N THR A 453 -0.28 -7.65 -4.65
CA THR A 453 0.42 -8.84 -4.17
C THR A 453 -0.57 -9.99 -4.07
N VAL A 454 -0.23 -11.15 -4.63
CA VAL A 454 -1.06 -12.37 -4.58
C VAL A 454 -0.25 -13.57 -4.10
N PRO A 455 -0.89 -14.57 -3.46
CA PRO A 455 -0.22 -15.83 -3.10
C PRO A 455 0.35 -16.55 -4.32
N ALA A 456 1.58 -17.05 -4.19
CA ALA A 456 2.30 -17.84 -5.19
C ALA A 456 3.17 -18.92 -4.53
N PRO A 457 2.55 -19.85 -3.77
CA PRO A 457 3.28 -20.83 -2.96
C PRO A 457 4.19 -21.72 -3.82
N THR A 458 5.35 -22.06 -3.28
CA THR A 458 6.33 -22.99 -3.86
C THR A 458 6.56 -24.18 -2.92
N GLU A 459 7.16 -25.27 -3.42
CA GLU A 459 7.50 -26.42 -2.56
C GLU A 459 8.42 -26.05 -1.39
N SER A 460 9.30 -25.05 -1.59
CA SER A 460 10.25 -24.57 -0.58
C SER A 460 9.74 -23.43 0.29
N ASP A 461 8.70 -22.73 -0.15
CA ASP A 461 8.10 -21.59 0.54
C ASP A 461 6.59 -21.55 0.25
N PRO A 462 5.77 -22.16 1.12
CA PRO A 462 4.31 -22.14 1.01
C PRO A 462 3.69 -20.75 1.21
N SER A 463 4.46 -19.75 1.66
CA SER A 463 4.01 -18.38 1.90
C SER A 463 4.42 -17.39 0.82
N ALA A 464 5.18 -17.87 -0.17
CA ALA A 464 5.68 -17.04 -1.26
C ALA A 464 4.54 -16.24 -1.91
N THR A 465 4.80 -14.97 -2.17
CA THR A 465 3.91 -14.08 -2.91
C THR A 465 4.56 -13.62 -4.21
N ARG A 466 3.72 -13.11 -5.12
CA ARG A 466 4.17 -12.45 -6.34
C ARG A 466 3.37 -11.17 -6.56
N ILE A 467 3.95 -10.24 -7.31
CA ILE A 467 3.20 -9.09 -7.83
C ILE A 467 2.39 -9.53 -9.04
N SER A 468 1.10 -9.25 -9.02
CA SER A 468 0.15 -9.39 -10.12
C SER A 468 -0.23 -7.99 -10.59
N GLN A 469 0.16 -7.67 -11.83
CA GLN A 469 -0.25 -6.45 -12.52
C GLN A 469 -1.68 -6.63 -13.01
N GLN A 470 -2.62 -5.80 -12.55
CA GLN A 470 -4.04 -5.98 -12.84
C GLN A 470 -4.71 -4.73 -13.41
N VAL A 471 -5.53 -4.94 -14.45
CA VAL A 471 -6.54 -3.98 -14.87
C VAL A 471 -7.83 -4.30 -14.13
N ARG A 472 -8.29 -3.36 -13.30
CA ARG A 472 -9.52 -3.49 -12.51
C ARG A 472 -10.58 -2.54 -13.03
N LEU A 473 -11.76 -3.08 -13.31
CA LEU A 473 -12.87 -2.35 -13.90
C LEU A 473 -14.03 -2.24 -12.93
N ALA A 474 -14.61 -1.05 -12.84
CA ALA A 474 -15.98 -0.87 -12.40
C ALA A 474 -16.90 -1.03 -13.61
N VAL A 475 -17.98 -1.81 -13.47
CA VAL A 475 -18.87 -2.16 -14.58
C VAL A 475 -20.35 -1.99 -14.21
N ARG A 476 -21.18 -1.92 -15.25
CA ARG A 476 -22.63 -1.99 -15.21
C ARG A 476 -23.10 -3.23 -15.95
N ASP A 477 -23.76 -4.15 -15.25
CA ASP A 477 -24.32 -5.38 -15.79
C ASP A 477 -25.69 -5.11 -16.42
N LEU A 478 -25.74 -5.15 -17.76
CA LEU A 478 -26.96 -4.84 -18.50
C LEU A 478 -27.99 -5.97 -18.47
N ASN A 479 -27.66 -7.14 -17.92
CA ASN A 479 -28.61 -8.22 -17.69
C ASN A 479 -29.51 -7.96 -16.48
N ARG A 480 -29.20 -6.94 -15.67
CA ARG A 480 -29.92 -6.59 -14.44
C ARG A 480 -30.67 -5.28 -14.62
N THR A 481 -31.82 -5.14 -13.95
CA THR A 481 -32.64 -3.92 -13.99
C THR A 481 -32.41 -3.00 -12.80
N GLU A 482 -31.90 -3.53 -11.69
CA GLU A 482 -31.59 -2.83 -10.44
C GLU A 482 -30.25 -3.33 -9.92
N ARG A 483 -29.55 -2.50 -9.15
CA ARG A 483 -28.20 -2.79 -8.65
C ARG A 483 -27.32 -3.34 -9.77
N GLN A 484 -27.10 -2.52 -10.80
CA GLN A 484 -26.35 -2.97 -11.97
C GLN A 484 -24.83 -2.93 -11.75
N GLY A 485 -24.35 -2.25 -10.70
CA GLY A 485 -22.95 -2.05 -10.40
C GLY A 485 -22.20 -3.34 -10.07
N GLY A 486 -20.96 -3.42 -10.55
CA GLY A 486 -20.08 -4.56 -10.33
C GLY A 486 -18.62 -4.25 -10.58
N VAL A 487 -17.79 -5.27 -10.40
CA VAL A 487 -16.36 -5.23 -10.71
C VAL A 487 -15.91 -6.43 -11.53
N VAL A 488 -14.93 -6.20 -12.39
CA VAL A 488 -14.23 -7.24 -13.16
C VAL A 488 -12.73 -6.97 -13.10
N PHE A 489 -11.95 -7.96 -12.72
CA PHE A 489 -10.49 -7.87 -12.60
C PHE A 489 -9.82 -8.78 -13.61
N TYR A 490 -8.80 -8.24 -14.28
CA TYR A 490 -7.97 -8.95 -15.22
C TYR A 490 -6.50 -8.86 -14.80
N GLU A 491 -5.76 -9.95 -14.92
CA GLU A 491 -4.31 -9.97 -14.85
C GLU A 491 -3.73 -9.60 -16.22
N VAL A 492 -2.71 -8.74 -16.21
CA VAL A 492 -1.98 -8.31 -17.40
C VAL A 492 -0.86 -9.29 -17.67
N ASN A 493 -0.82 -9.84 -18.88
CA ASN A 493 0.24 -10.75 -19.33
C ASN A 493 0.87 -10.18 -20.61
N SER A 494 2.19 -10.29 -20.73
CA SER A 494 2.96 -9.79 -21.86
C SER A 494 3.51 -10.89 -22.78
N THR A 495 3.24 -12.16 -22.46
CA THR A 495 3.72 -13.32 -23.24
C THR A 495 3.05 -13.33 -24.61
N GLY A 496 3.82 -13.06 -25.67
CA GLY A 496 3.26 -12.95 -27.03
C GLY A 496 2.52 -11.63 -27.31
N GLY A 497 2.66 -10.63 -26.44
CA GLY A 497 1.96 -9.35 -26.51
C GLY A 497 1.11 -9.10 -25.26
N ILE A 498 0.68 -7.85 -25.07
CA ILE A 498 -0.17 -7.46 -23.94
C ILE A 498 -1.58 -8.04 -24.15
N HIS A 499 -2.02 -8.84 -23.18
CA HIS A 499 -3.37 -9.39 -23.09
C HIS A 499 -3.87 -9.40 -21.64
N LEU A 500 -5.19 -9.50 -21.49
CA LEU A 500 -5.89 -9.51 -20.21
C LEU A 500 -6.50 -10.88 -19.93
N ASP A 501 -6.07 -11.52 -18.84
CA ASP A 501 -6.56 -12.82 -18.38
C ASP A 501 -7.57 -12.62 -17.23
N SER A 502 -8.73 -13.28 -17.29
CA SER A 502 -9.78 -13.07 -16.28
C SER A 502 -9.38 -13.62 -14.91
N VAL A 503 -9.51 -12.80 -13.87
CA VAL A 503 -9.19 -13.19 -12.48
C VAL A 503 -10.43 -13.26 -11.62
N PHE A 504 -11.27 -12.23 -11.68
CA PHE A 504 -12.43 -12.11 -10.81
C PHE A 504 -13.56 -11.33 -11.48
N LYS A 505 -14.81 -11.69 -11.16
CA LYS A 505 -16.01 -10.99 -11.62
C LYS A 505 -17.11 -11.11 -10.58
N LYS A 506 -17.70 -9.98 -10.21
CA LYS A 506 -18.87 -9.91 -9.34
C LYS A 506 -19.75 -8.73 -9.73
N THR A 507 -21.05 -8.93 -9.86
CA THR A 507 -22.00 -7.86 -10.19
C THR A 507 -23.21 -7.86 -9.28
N GLY A 508 -23.89 -6.72 -9.32
CA GLY A 508 -25.14 -6.36 -8.65
C GLY A 508 -25.21 -6.61 -7.16
N PHE A 509 -24.30 -5.90 -6.51
CA PHE A 509 -24.24 -5.62 -5.09
C PHE A 509 -24.32 -4.11 -4.82
N CYS A 510 -24.49 -3.26 -5.84
CA CYS A 510 -24.73 -1.83 -5.71
C CYS A 510 -25.31 -1.25 -7.02
N ASP A 511 -25.81 -0.02 -7.00
CA ASP A 511 -26.19 0.70 -8.22
C ASP A 511 -24.97 1.03 -9.08
N LYS A 512 -23.89 1.53 -8.47
CA LYS A 512 -22.64 1.87 -9.18
C LYS A 512 -21.42 1.70 -8.29
N VAL A 513 -20.37 1.09 -8.83
CA VAL A 513 -19.02 1.13 -8.22
C VAL A 513 -18.34 2.42 -8.66
N ILE A 514 -17.83 3.17 -7.69
CA ILE A 514 -17.23 4.50 -7.87
C ILE A 514 -15.71 4.39 -7.90
N ASP A 515 -15.15 3.62 -6.97
CA ASP A 515 -13.72 3.46 -6.84
C ASP A 515 -13.36 2.11 -6.21
N ILE A 516 -12.18 1.63 -6.55
CA ILE A 516 -11.64 0.34 -6.10
C ILE A 516 -10.31 0.61 -5.41
N ASN A 517 -10.06 -0.02 -4.27
CA ASN A 517 -8.78 0.06 -3.59
C ASN A 517 -8.42 -1.28 -2.95
N GLU A 518 -7.13 -1.57 -2.80
CA GLU A 518 -6.67 -2.79 -2.13
C GLU A 518 -6.20 -2.46 -0.72
N LYS A 519 -6.55 -3.28 0.26
CA LYS A 519 -5.95 -3.18 1.59
C LYS A 519 -4.44 -3.40 1.48
N TYR A 520 -3.69 -2.60 2.24
CA TYR A 520 -2.27 -2.80 2.37
C TYR A 520 -1.98 -4.14 3.07
N GLU A 521 -0.87 -4.77 2.70
CA GLU A 521 -0.40 -6.02 3.34
C GLU A 521 0.16 -5.82 4.75
#